data_AF-A0AA87ANA7-F1
#
_entry.id   AF-A0AA87ANA7-F1
#
_cell.length_a   1.000
_cell.length_b   1.000
_cell.length_c   1.000
_cell.angle_alpha   90.00
_cell.angle_beta   90.00
_cell.angle_gamma   90.00
#
_symmetry.space_group_name_H-M   'P 1'
#
loop_
_entity.id
_entity.type
_entity.pdbx_description
1 polymer ?
#
loop_
_entity_poly.entity_id
_entity_poly.type
_entity_poly.pdbx_seq_one_letter_code
_entity_poly.pdbx_strand_id
1 'polypeptide(L)'
;MKFRKILVPLVAAYAGYRIYQKTEEQELDNDHIDRCRNKLIALGYDVIDSYTLNLKENPYLMFYFDNDNIKYEVRYDKETEIIEYIKEV
;
A
#
# COMPACT_ATOMS: atom_id res chain seq x y z
N MET A 1 -38.25 21.88 -17.59
CA MET A 1 -38.01 21.08 -16.36
C MET A 1 -37.67 19.60 -16.67
N LYS A 2 -36.84 19.30 -17.70
CA LYS A 2 -36.49 17.91 -18.09
C LYS A 2 -35.00 17.55 -17.96
N PHE A 3 -34.10 18.54 -17.97
CA PHE A 3 -32.65 18.31 -17.90
C PHE A 3 -32.15 17.77 -16.54
N ARG A 4 -32.84 18.07 -15.43
CA ARG A 4 -32.45 17.59 -14.09
C ARG A 4 -32.58 16.06 -13.91
N LYS A 5 -33.42 15.37 -14.69
CA LYS A 5 -33.64 13.91 -14.52
C LYS A 5 -32.52 13.04 -15.11
N ILE A 6 -31.72 13.57 -16.04
CA ILE A 6 -30.62 12.82 -16.70
C ILE A 6 -29.27 13.13 -16.02
N LEU A 7 -29.09 14.33 -15.47
CA LEU A 7 -27.85 14.73 -14.79
C LEU A 7 -27.60 13.95 -13.48
N VAL A 8 -28.65 13.65 -12.72
CA VAL A 8 -28.54 12.94 -11.44
C VAL A 8 -27.94 11.52 -11.59
N PRO A 9 -28.41 10.65 -12.51
CA PRO A 9 -27.80 9.33 -12.68
C PRO A 9 -26.37 9.38 -13.24
N LEU A 10 -26.03 10.37 -14.07
CA LEU A 10 -24.66 10.58 -14.57
C LEU A 10 -23.68 10.94 -13.45
N VAL A 11 -24.09 11.83 -12.53
CA VAL A 11 -23.26 12.21 -11.38
C VAL A 11 -23.09 11.04 -10.42
N ALA A 12 -24.13 10.23 -10.20
CA ALA A 12 -24.05 9.04 -9.35
C ALA A 12 -23.13 7.96 -9.95
N ALA A 13 -23.22 7.71 -11.27
CA ALA A 13 -22.34 6.78 -11.96
C ALA A 13 -20.86 7.23 -11.91
N TYR A 14 -20.61 8.53 -12.11
CA TYR A 14 -19.26 9.09 -12.00
C TYR A 14 -18.71 8.99 -10.58
N ALA A 15 -19.51 9.30 -9.56
CA ALA A 15 -19.10 9.16 -8.16
C ALA A 15 -18.80 7.69 -7.80
N GLY A 16 -19.67 6.76 -8.22
CA GLY A 16 -19.46 5.33 -8.01
C GLY A 16 -18.19 4.80 -8.68
N TYR A 17 -17.94 5.21 -9.93
CA TYR A 17 -16.72 4.86 -10.66
C TYR A 17 -15.45 5.39 -9.97
N ARG A 18 -15.49 6.62 -9.45
CA ARG A 18 -14.37 7.22 -8.72
C ARG A 18 -14.12 6.55 -7.37
N ILE A 19 -15.17 6.10 -6.70
CA ILE A 19 -15.05 5.31 -5.46
C ILE A 19 -14.44 3.94 -5.78
N TYR A 20 -14.93 3.26 -6.81
CA TYR A 20 -14.40 1.96 -7.24
C TYR A 20 -12.91 2.04 -7.60
N GLN A 21 -12.49 3.03 -8.39
CA GLN A 21 -11.08 3.26 -8.70
C GLN A 21 -10.25 3.48 -7.43
N LYS A 22 -10.76 4.25 -6.46
CA LYS A 22 -10.05 4.46 -5.18
C LYS A 22 -9.93 3.16 -4.39
N THR A 23 -10.94 2.31 -4.40
CA THR A 23 -10.91 1.02 -3.69
C THR A 23 -9.90 0.07 -4.32
N GLU A 24 -9.92 -0.11 -5.64
CA GLU A 24 -8.92 -0.95 -6.33
C GLU A 24 -7.49 -0.43 -6.11
N GLU A 25 -7.29 0.89 -6.15
CA GLU A 25 -5.99 1.50 -5.89
C GLU A 25 -5.52 1.28 -4.45
N GLN A 26 -6.43 1.25 -3.47
CA GLN A 26 -6.11 0.95 -2.07
C GLN A 26 -5.79 -0.53 -1.85
N GLU A 27 -6.49 -1.45 -2.54
CA GLU A 27 -6.21 -2.89 -2.46
C GLU A 27 -4.82 -3.21 -3.05
N LEU A 28 -4.48 -2.64 -4.20
CA LEU A 28 -3.19 -2.86 -4.85
C LEU A 28 -2.01 -2.30 -4.03
N ASP A 29 -2.24 -1.24 -3.26
CA ASP A 29 -1.21 -0.61 -2.40
C ASP A 29 -0.88 -1.46 -1.17
N ASN A 30 -1.88 -2.16 -0.61
CA ASN A 30 -1.70 -3.09 0.51
C ASN A 30 -1.00 -4.39 0.08
N ASP A 31 -1.18 -4.78 -1.17
CA ASP A 31 -0.62 -5.99 -1.76
C ASP A 31 0.93 -6.01 -1.69
N HIS A 32 1.57 -4.87 -1.96
CA HIS A 32 3.02 -4.73 -1.84
C HIS A 32 3.51 -4.82 -0.39
N ILE A 33 2.70 -4.36 0.56
CA ILE A 33 3.00 -4.42 1.99
C ILE A 33 3.05 -5.88 2.46
N ASP A 34 2.04 -6.67 2.09
CA ASP A 34 1.98 -8.08 2.45
C ASP A 34 3.11 -8.89 1.79
N ARG A 35 3.45 -8.60 0.53
CA ARG A 35 4.60 -9.22 -0.14
C ARG A 35 5.93 -8.88 0.55
N CYS A 36 6.12 -7.62 0.92
CA CYS A 36 7.30 -7.18 1.67
C CYS A 36 7.40 -7.89 3.04
N ARG A 37 6.30 -7.89 3.82
CA ARG A 37 6.23 -8.57 5.12
C ARG A 37 6.55 -10.06 4.99
N ASN A 38 5.97 -10.76 4.02
CA ASN A 38 6.22 -12.19 3.82
C ASN A 38 7.69 -12.48 3.47
N LYS A 39 8.36 -11.59 2.71
CA LYS A 39 9.80 -11.72 2.44
C LYS A 39 10.63 -11.52 3.72
N LEU A 40 10.27 -10.57 4.58
CA LEU A 40 10.95 -10.37 5.87
C LEU A 40 10.80 -11.59 6.78
N ILE A 41 9.60 -12.17 6.85
CA ILE A 41 9.35 -13.41 7.60
C ILE A 41 10.17 -14.57 7.02
N ALA A 42 10.25 -14.69 5.68
CA ALA A 42 11.06 -15.71 5.02
C ALA A 42 12.57 -15.55 5.29
N LEU A 43 13.04 -14.33 5.58
CA LEU A 43 14.41 -14.05 6.01
C LEU A 43 14.64 -14.35 7.51
N GLY A 44 13.59 -14.67 8.26
CA GLY A 44 13.66 -15.05 9.68
C GLY A 44 13.34 -13.93 10.67
N TYR A 45 12.82 -12.79 10.23
CA TYR A 45 12.37 -11.72 11.11
C TYR A 45 10.95 -11.99 11.62
N ASP A 46 10.70 -11.75 12.91
CA ASP A 46 9.34 -11.68 13.45
C ASP A 46 8.83 -10.24 13.29
N VAL A 47 7.75 -10.07 12.51
CA VAL A 47 7.20 -8.74 12.17
C VAL A 47 5.91 -8.56 12.97
N ILE A 48 6.03 -8.03 14.19
CA ILE A 48 4.90 -7.87 15.12
C ILE A 48 4.18 -6.54 14.88
N ASP A 49 4.85 -5.43 15.21
CA ASP A 49 4.35 -4.07 14.98
C ASP A 49 5.08 -3.50 13.77
N SER A 50 4.32 -3.16 12.72
CA SER A 50 4.88 -2.57 11.51
C SER A 50 4.15 -1.30 11.10
N TYR A 51 4.90 -0.28 10.69
CA TYR A 51 4.35 0.90 10.03
C TYR A 51 4.92 1.04 8.62
N THR A 52 4.09 1.50 7.69
CA THR A 52 4.46 1.62 6.28
C THR A 52 4.24 3.03 5.79
N LEU A 53 5.24 3.56 5.11
CA LEU A 53 5.13 4.80 4.34
C LEU A 53 5.13 4.43 2.86
N ASN A 54 3.93 4.22 2.32
CA ASN A 54 3.70 3.93 0.92
C ASN A 54 3.10 5.15 0.24
N LEU A 55 3.88 5.78 -0.63
CA LEU A 55 3.39 6.85 -1.48
C LEU A 55 3.12 6.25 -2.86
N LYS A 56 1.90 6.45 -3.38
CA LYS A 56 1.46 5.88 -4.67
C LYS A 56 2.42 6.21 -5.83
N GLU A 57 2.96 7.43 -5.83
CA GLU A 57 3.89 7.92 -6.86
C GLU A 57 5.34 7.48 -6.63
N ASN A 58 5.66 6.95 -5.44
CA ASN A 58 7.01 6.49 -5.12
C ASN A 58 7.13 5.02 -5.50
N PRO A 59 8.12 4.61 -6.32
CA PRO A 59 8.34 3.19 -6.62
C PRO A 59 8.81 2.40 -5.39
N TYR A 60 9.23 3.09 -4.31
CA TYR A 60 9.68 2.46 -3.08
C TYR A 60 8.61 2.48 -2.00
N LEU A 61 8.49 1.36 -1.29
CA LEU A 61 7.77 1.19 -0.03
C LEU A 61 8.79 1.27 1.11
N MET A 62 8.62 2.24 2.01
CA MET A 62 9.35 2.26 3.26
C MET A 62 8.56 1.48 4.31
N PHE A 63 9.13 0.39 4.80
CA PHE A 63 8.51 -0.51 5.76
C PHE A 63 9.35 -0.52 7.03
N TYR A 64 8.71 -0.35 8.17
CA TYR A 64 9.40 -0.34 9.46
C TYR A 64 8.75 -1.35 10.36
N PHE A 65 9.55 -2.07 11.12
CA PHE A 65 9.04 -3.08 12.02
C PHE A 65 9.94 -3.29 13.22
N ASP A 66 9.35 -3.81 14.29
CA ASP A 66 10.05 -4.23 15.48
C ASP A 66 10.25 -5.76 15.45
N ASN A 67 11.47 -6.21 15.70
CA ASN A 67 11.84 -7.62 15.87
C ASN A 67 12.76 -7.74 17.08
N ASP A 68 12.38 -8.55 18.08
CA ASP A 68 13.12 -8.72 19.34
C ASP A 68 13.50 -7.41 20.06
N ASN A 69 12.59 -6.43 20.11
CA ASN A 69 12.80 -5.07 20.63
C ASN A 69 13.81 -4.21 19.85
N ILE A 70 14.28 -4.67 18.70
CA ILE A 70 15.12 -3.90 17.77
C ILE A 70 14.24 -3.38 16.65
N LYS A 71 14.38 -2.09 16.33
CA LYS A 71 13.63 -1.44 15.26
C LYS A 71 14.39 -1.54 13.97
N TYR A 72 13.68 -1.89 12.90
CA TYR A 72 14.24 -1.98 11.58
C TYR A 72 13.52 -1.06 10.61
N GLU A 73 14.30 -0.45 9.73
CA GLU A 73 13.87 0.26 8.54
C GLU A 73 14.21 -0.58 7.31
N VAL A 74 13.24 -0.74 6.43
CA VAL A 74 13.34 -1.51 5.19
C VAL A 74 12.92 -0.62 4.04
N ARG A 75 13.72 -0.64 2.97
CA ARG A 75 13.31 -0.10 1.68
C ARG A 75 13.04 -1.23 0.72
N TYR A 76 11.81 -1.27 0.23
CA TYR A 76 11.33 -2.27 -0.71
C TYR A 76 11.00 -1.63 -2.04
N ASP A 77 11.57 -2.13 -3.12
CA ASP A 77 11.24 -1.73 -4.49
C ASP A 77 9.96 -2.46 -4.93
N LYS A 78 8.91 -1.71 -5.25
CA LYS A 78 7.61 -2.25 -5.65
C LYS A 78 7.60 -2.81 -7.07
N GLU A 79 8.50 -2.35 -7.94
CA GLU A 79 8.60 -2.80 -9.34
C GLU A 79 9.38 -4.12 -9.43
N THR A 80 10.55 -4.17 -8.78
CA THR A 80 11.41 -5.37 -8.81
C THR A 80 11.05 -6.38 -7.73
N GLU A 81 10.25 -6.00 -6.75
CA GLU A 81 9.91 -6.79 -5.57
C GLU A 81 11.13 -7.20 -4.73
N ILE A 82 12.17 -6.37 -4.71
CA ILE A 82 13.42 -6.63 -4.00
C ILE A 82 13.51 -5.73 -2.76
N ILE A 83 13.98 -6.30 -1.67
CA ILE A 83 14.40 -5.52 -0.49
C ILE A 83 15.77 -4.93 -0.80
N GLU A 84 15.85 -3.60 -0.95
CA GLU A 84 17.12 -2.91 -1.22
C GLU A 84 18.03 -2.91 -0.01
N TYR A 85 17.47 -2.68 1.17
CA TYR A 85 18.20 -2.74 2.43
C TYR A 85 17.28 -3.03 3.61
N ILE A 86 17.90 -3.52 4.68
CA ILE A 86 17.35 -3.65 6.03
C ILE A 86 18.36 -3.00 6.96
N LYS A 87 17.93 -2.03 7.77
CA LYS A 87 18.80 -1.25 8.65
C LYS A 87 18.19 -1.15 10.05
N GLU A 88 18.99 -1.38 11.07
CA GLU A 88 18.63 -1.13 12.47
C GLU A 88 18.55 0.38 12.79
N VAL A 89 17.57 0.78 13.60
CA VAL A 89 17.26 2.17 13.98
C VAL A 89 17.40 2.40 15.48
#